data_AF-A0A973G1C5-F1
#
_entry.id   AF-A0A973G1C5-F1
#
_cell.length_a   1.000
_cell.length_b   1.000
_cell.length_c   1.000
_cell.angle_alpha   90.00
_cell.angle_beta   90.00
_cell.angle_gamma   90.00
#
_symmetry.space_group_name_H-M   'P 1'
#
loop_
_entity.id
_entity.type
_entity.pdbx_description
1 polymer ?
#
loop_
_entity_poly.entity_id
_entity_poly.type
_entity_poly.pdbx_seq_one_letter_code
_entity_poly.pdbx_strand_id
1 'polypeptide(L)' 'MAIHYTTKTVGDILFVEASGFDQCPSDVEEYATRLLKICLEFGIHRVLCDESAVTTELSPL' A
#
# COMPACT_ATOMS: atom_id res chain seq x y z
N MET A 1 6.40 11.85 6.84
CA MET A 1 7.21 11.12 5.83
C MET A 1 6.25 10.25 5.07
N ALA A 2 6.36 10.21 3.73
CA ALA A 2 5.40 9.50 2.87
C ALA A 2 5.42 7.98 3.07
N ILE A 3 4.34 7.31 2.66
CA ILE A 3 4.27 5.85 2.63
C ILE A 3 5.27 5.30 1.61
N HIS A 4 6.13 4.39 2.06
CA HIS A 4 7.05 3.65 1.22
C HIS A 4 6.56 2.21 1.08
N TYR A 5 6.63 1.65 -0.12
CA TYR A 5 6.18 0.28 -0.34
C TYR A 5 6.99 -0.44 -1.41
N THR A 6 7.07 -1.76 -1.28
CA THR A 6 7.59 -2.66 -2.31
C THR A 6 6.48 -3.59 -2.78
N THR A 7 6.58 -4.08 -4.00
CA THR A 7 5.60 -5.02 -4.55
C THR A 7 6.27 -6.23 -5.18
N LYS A 8 5.63 -7.38 -5.05
CA LYS A 8 6.04 -8.64 -5.68
C LYS A 8 4.82 -9.40 -6.15
N THR A 9 4.80 -9.78 -7.42
CA THR A 9 3.74 -10.63 -7.97
C THR A 9 4.13 -12.10 -7.92
N VAL A 10 3.27 -12.96 -7.39
CA VAL A 10 3.42 -14.43 -7.42
C VAL A 10 2.09 -15.03 -7.87
N GLY A 11 2.04 -15.52 -9.11
CA GLY A 11 0.80 -15.98 -9.72
C GLY A 11 -0.18 -14.82 -9.90
N ASP A 12 -1.38 -14.98 -9.35
CA ASP A 12 -2.47 -13.99 -9.37
C ASP A 12 -2.56 -13.17 -8.05
N ILE A 13 -1.50 -13.19 -7.25
CA ILE A 13 -1.40 -12.48 -5.97
C ILE A 13 -0.33 -11.40 -6.06
N LEU A 14 -0.69 -10.17 -5.69
CA LEU A 14 0.23 -9.07 -5.41
C LEU A 14 0.54 -9.04 -3.92
N PHE A 15 1.81 -9.21 -3.58
CA PHE A 15 2.34 -8.99 -2.24
C PHE A 15 2.84 -7.56 -2.15
N VAL A 16 2.44 -6.86 -1.09
CA VAL A 16 2.83 -5.48 -0.81
C VAL A 16 3.39 -5.44 0.60
N GLU A 17 4.60 -4.90 0.75
CA GLU A 17 5.16 -4.54 2.05
C GLU A 17 5.22 -3.02 2.13
N ALA A 18 4.49 -2.43 3.08
CA ALA A 18 4.41 -0.99 3.25
C ALA A 18 5.00 -0.57 4.61
N SER A 19 5.56 0.63 4.63
CA SER A 19 6.17 1.24 5.81
C SER A 19 6.06 2.77 5.75
N GLY A 20 6.25 3.44 6.88
CA GLY A 20 6.23 4.91 6.95
C GLY A 20 5.06 5.42 7.77
N PHE A 21 4.46 6.55 7.37
CA PHE A 21 3.40 7.22 8.12
C PHE A 21 2.20 7.51 7.23
N ASP A 22 0.99 7.25 7.71
CA ASP A 22 -0.28 7.47 6.99
C ASP A 22 -0.89 8.85 7.25
N GLN A 23 -0.12 9.78 7.84
CA GLN A 23 -0.59 11.08 8.31
C GLN A 23 -1.09 12.03 7.22
N CYS A 24 -0.77 11.74 5.95
CA CYS A 24 -1.13 12.55 4.80
C CYS A 24 -2.14 11.79 3.92
N PRO A 25 -3.42 12.21 3.87
CA PRO A 25 -4.44 11.53 3.07
C PRO A 25 -4.08 11.37 1.59
N SER A 26 -3.35 12.33 1.01
CA SER A 26 -2.90 12.24 -0.39
C SER A 26 -1.88 11.12 -0.62
N ASP A 27 -1.04 10.83 0.38
CA ASP A 27 -0.02 9.78 0.26
C ASP A 27 -0.67 8.40 0.33
N VAL A 28 -1.72 8.27 1.15
CA VAL A 28 -2.57 7.07 1.21
C VAL A 28 -3.31 6.86 -0.12
N GLU A 29 -3.89 7.93 -0.67
CA GLU A 29 -4.59 7.88 -1.96
C GLU A 29 -3.66 7.53 -3.11
N GLU A 30 -2.46 8.11 -3.14
CA GLU A 30 -1.45 7.80 -4.16
C GLU A 30 -1.02 6.33 -4.07
N TYR A 31 -0.72 5.84 -2.86
CA TYR A 31 -0.37 4.45 -2.60
C TYR A 31 -1.47 3.49 -3.10
N ALA A 32 -2.72 3.70 -2.69
CA ALA A 32 -3.85 2.88 -3.10
C ALA A 32 -4.07 2.91 -4.62
N THR A 33 -3.97 4.09 -5.24
CA THR A 33 -4.10 4.27 -6.69
C THR A 33 -3.03 3.49 -7.45
N ARG A 34 -1.79 3.50 -6.96
CA ARG A 34 -0.69 2.76 -7.58
C ARG A 34 -0.89 1.25 -7.48
N LEU A 35 -1.34 0.73 -6.34
CA LEU A 35 -1.65 -0.70 -6.21
C LEU A 35 -2.78 -1.13 -7.14
N LEU A 36 -3.84 -0.33 -7.25
CA LEU A 36 -4.95 -0.61 -8.17
C LEU A 36 -4.51 -0.66 -9.62
N LYS A 37 -3.65 0.27 -10.06
CA LYS A 37 -3.09 0.25 -11.42
C LYS A 37 -2.32 -1.03 -11.71
N ILE A 38 -1.46 -1.46 -10.78
CA ILE A 38 -0.72 -2.72 -10.91
C ILE A 38 -1.70 -3.90 -11.04
N CYS A 39 -2.77 -3.92 -10.23
CA CYS A 39 -3.72 -5.02 -10.30
C CYS A 39 -4.44 -5.08 -11.65
N LEU A 40 -4.85 -3.93 -12.19
CA LEU A 40 -5.51 -3.83 -13.49
C LEU A 40 -4.57 -4.18 -14.64
N GLU A 41 -3.31 -3.73 -14.60
CA GLU A 41 -2.32 -3.96 -15.65
C GLU A 41 -1.89 -5.43 -15.73
N PHE A 42 -1.74 -6.10 -14.59
CA PHE A 42 -1.24 -7.47 -14.52
C PHE A 42 -2.34 -8.53 -14.34
N GLY A 43 -3.62 -8.13 -14.35
CA GLY A 43 -4.75 -9.05 -14.17
C GLY A 43 -4.75 -9.74 -12.79
N ILE A 44 -4.27 -9.05 -11.76
CA ILE A 44 -4.18 -9.58 -10.40
C ILE A 44 -5.54 -9.41 -9.73
N HIS A 45 -6.02 -10.49 -9.10
CA HIS A 45 -7.31 -10.50 -8.41
C HIS A 45 -7.18 -10.54 -6.88
N ARG A 46 -5.98 -10.80 -6.36
CA ARG A 46 -5.71 -10.94 -4.93
C ARG A 46 -4.55 -10.04 -4.53
N VAL A 47 -4.73 -9.30 -3.44
CA VAL A 47 -3.68 -8.45 -2.88
C VAL A 47 -3.50 -8.80 -1.41
N LEU A 48 -2.26 -8.98 -0.98
CA LEU A 48 -1.86 -9.14 0.41
C LEU A 48 -0.99 -7.95 0.78
N CYS A 49 -1.48 -7.10 1.67
CA CYS A 49 -0.77 -5.94 2.18
C CYS A 49 -0.27 -6.22 3.59
N ASP A 50 1.04 -6.19 3.79
CA ASP A 50 1.65 -6.08 5.11
C ASP A 50 1.93 -4.62 5.41
N GLU A 51 1.14 -4.06 6.33
CA GLU A 51 1.22 -2.66 6.77
C GLU A 51 1.70 -2.58 8.23
N SER A 52 2.28 -3.64 8.78
CA SER A 52 2.73 -3.69 10.18
C SER A 52 3.80 -2.65 10.53
N ALA A 53 4.54 -2.15 9.52
CA ALA A 53 5.54 -1.09 9.65
C ALA A 53 4.99 0.31 9.29
N VAL A 54 3.69 0.44 9.02
CA VAL A 54 3.03 1.73 8.84
C VAL A 54 2.59 2.25 10.21
N THR A 55 3.03 3.46 10.54
CA THR A 55 2.73 4.11 11.80
C THR A 55 1.59 5.09 11.60
N THR A 56 0.51 4.88 12.34
CA THR A 56 -0.57 5.86 12.48
C THR A 56 -0.34 6.65 13.77
N GLU A 57 -0.07 7.94 13.65
CA GLU A 57 -0.25 8.83 14.81
C GLU A 57 -1.75 9.12 14.93
N LEU A 58 -2.42 8.38 15.82
CA LEU A 58 -3.72 8.78 16.31
C LEU A 58 -3.53 10.11 17.05
N SER A 59 -3.81 11.22 16.37
CA SER A 59 -3.91 12.52 17.04
C SER A 59 -4.85 12.37 18.25
N PRO A 60 -4.41 12.73 19.47
CA PRO A 60 -5.30 12.72 20.61
C PRO A 60 -6.42 13.74 20.33
N LEU A 61 -7.65 13.23 20.20
CA LEU A 61 -8.87 14.02 20.14
C LEU A 61 -9.02 14.92 21.37
#